data_AF-A0A352B7Q9-F1
#
_entry.id   AF-A0A352B7Q9-F1
#
_cell.length_a   1.000
_cell.length_b   1.000
_cell.length_c   1.000
_cell.angle_alpha   90.00
_cell.angle_beta   90.00
_cell.angle_gamma   90.00
#
_symmetry.space_group_name_H-M   'P 1'
#
loop_
_entity.id
_entity.type
_entity.pdbx_description
1 polymer ?
#
loop_
_entity_poly.entity_id
_entity_poly.type
_entity_poly.pdbx_seq_one_letter_code
_entity_poly.pdbx_strand_id
1 'polypeptide(L)'
;QEVSSVRQALALLGLVAVKKWLALILLTEVGSDKPVELLRLALTRGRMMELLAQNEGKPRAAQAFTIGLFSTLDAFLDQPMAEAIAPLGFPEENVEAILHHRGPLGRLLAILLAYERADWPAVAAEACSLSLSEEALTSAYVAAVEWSETTFGAWE
;
A
#
# COMPACT_ATOMS: atom_id res chain seq x y z
N GLN A 1 -10.42 -26.50 17.82
CA GLN A 1 -9.17 -26.01 17.20
C GLN A 1 -9.58 -25.03 16.11
N GLU A 2 -9.53 -23.73 16.39
CA GLU A 2 -10.38 -22.74 15.71
C GLU A 2 -9.62 -21.42 15.43
N VAL A 3 -8.38 -21.51 14.93
CA VAL A 3 -7.54 -20.32 14.64
C VAL A 3 -7.01 -20.29 13.20
N SER A 4 -7.58 -21.08 12.29
CA SER A 4 -7.22 -21.13 10.86
C SER A 4 -8.13 -20.28 9.96
N SER A 5 -9.35 -19.93 10.38
CA SER A 5 -10.34 -19.26 9.52
C SER A 5 -10.12 -17.75 9.35
N VAL A 6 -9.76 -17.02 10.41
CA VAL A 6 -9.58 -15.56 10.37
C VAL A 6 -8.35 -15.16 9.54
N ARG A 7 -7.25 -15.91 9.64
CA ARG A 7 -6.01 -15.65 8.90
C ARG A 7 -6.18 -15.84 7.39
N GLN A 8 -6.92 -16.88 7.00
CA GLN A 8 -7.29 -17.12 5.60
C GLN A 8 -8.31 -16.07 5.13
N ALA A 9 -9.28 -15.69 5.98
CA ALA A 9 -10.26 -14.66 5.67
C ALA A 9 -9.63 -13.27 5.48
N LEU A 10 -8.61 -12.89 6.26
CA LEU A 10 -7.89 -11.62 6.11
C LEU A 10 -7.01 -11.57 4.87
N ALA A 11 -6.31 -12.67 4.55
CA ALA A 11 -5.56 -12.78 3.29
C ALA A 11 -6.49 -12.82 2.06
N LEU A 12 -7.64 -13.51 2.19
CA LEU A 12 -8.72 -13.49 1.20
C LEU A 12 -9.38 -12.13 1.12
N LEU A 13 -9.50 -11.36 2.21
CA LEU A 13 -10.00 -9.98 2.19
C LEU A 13 -9.05 -9.08 1.40
N GLY A 14 -7.73 -9.20 1.59
CA GLY A 14 -6.74 -8.53 0.75
C GLY A 14 -6.88 -8.91 -0.72
N LEU A 15 -6.94 -10.22 -1.03
CA LEU A 15 -7.07 -10.70 -2.41
C LEU A 15 -8.43 -10.38 -3.05
N VAL A 16 -9.52 -10.38 -2.28
CA VAL A 16 -10.88 -10.03 -2.74
C VAL A 16 -10.99 -8.53 -2.92
N ALA A 17 -10.40 -7.73 -2.04
CA ALA A 17 -10.30 -6.28 -2.21
C ALA A 17 -9.47 -5.96 -3.46
N VAL A 18 -8.32 -6.59 -3.65
CA VAL A 18 -7.49 -6.46 -4.86
C VAL A 18 -8.23 -6.92 -6.11
N LYS A 19 -8.98 -8.03 -6.08
CA LYS A 19 -9.78 -8.49 -7.23
C LYS A 19 -10.95 -7.56 -7.55
N LYS A 20 -11.66 -7.07 -6.53
CA LYS A 20 -12.74 -6.08 -6.70
C LYS A 20 -12.17 -4.76 -7.22
N TRP A 21 -10.98 -4.37 -6.75
CA TRP A 21 -10.26 -3.18 -7.18
C TRP A 21 -9.77 -3.28 -8.61
N LEU A 22 -9.12 -4.39 -9.00
CA LEU A 22 -8.76 -4.68 -10.40
C LEU A 22 -10.00 -4.69 -11.29
N ALA A 23 -11.11 -5.28 -10.84
CA ALA A 23 -12.36 -5.27 -11.59
C ALA A 23 -12.95 -3.85 -11.77
N LEU A 24 -12.82 -2.98 -10.77
CA LEU A 24 -13.22 -1.57 -10.85
C LEU A 24 -12.36 -0.81 -11.86
N ILE A 25 -11.03 -0.97 -11.81
CA ILE A 25 -10.10 -0.35 -12.77
C ILE A 25 -10.44 -0.78 -14.21
N LEU A 26 -10.61 -2.09 -14.44
CA LEU A 26 -10.96 -2.65 -15.75
C LEU A 26 -12.33 -2.16 -16.25
N LEU A 27 -13.26 -1.83 -15.36
CA LEU A 27 -14.56 -1.26 -15.74
C LEU A 27 -14.47 0.24 -16.06
N THR A 28 -13.54 0.96 -15.44
CA THR A 28 -13.28 2.39 -15.71
C THR A 28 -12.47 2.62 -16.98
N GLU A 29 -11.87 1.59 -17.58
CA GLU A 29 -11.04 1.63 -18.80
C GLU A 29 -11.79 1.88 -20.12
N VAL A 30 -12.95 2.54 -20.09
CA VAL A 30 -13.45 3.20 -21.31
C VAL A 30 -12.70 4.54 -21.48
N GLY A 31 -11.40 4.46 -21.79
CA GLY A 31 -10.68 5.51 -22.53
C GLY A 31 -9.71 6.46 -21.80
N SER A 32 -8.74 6.00 -20.98
CA SER A 32 -7.63 6.89 -20.57
C SER A 32 -6.28 6.19 -20.39
N ASP A 33 -5.17 6.90 -20.69
CA ASP A 33 -3.75 6.49 -20.52
C ASP A 33 -3.27 6.43 -19.05
N LYS A 34 -4.14 6.77 -18.09
CA LYS A 34 -3.83 6.87 -16.65
C LYS A 34 -3.61 5.54 -15.88
N PRO A 35 -4.07 4.33 -16.30
CA PRO A 35 -4.03 3.14 -15.43
C PRO A 35 -2.63 2.61 -15.09
N VAL A 36 -1.70 2.61 -16.04
CA VAL A 36 -0.45 1.83 -15.92
C VAL A 36 0.51 2.41 -14.89
N GLU A 37 0.85 3.69 -15.00
CA GLU A 37 1.78 4.35 -14.08
C GLU A 37 1.19 4.51 -12.67
N LEU A 38 -0.12 4.74 -12.55
CA LEU A 38 -0.79 4.76 -11.24
C LEU A 38 -0.79 3.38 -10.59
N LEU A 39 -0.98 2.30 -11.36
CA LEU A 39 -0.96 0.93 -10.86
C LEU A 39 0.45 0.51 -10.49
N ARG A 40 1.46 0.95 -11.25
CA ARG A 40 2.87 0.78 -10.90
C ARG A 40 3.19 1.46 -9.57
N LEU A 41 2.81 2.73 -9.41
CA LEU A 41 2.97 3.45 -8.14
C LEU A 41 2.29 2.70 -6.98
N ALA A 42 1.05 2.28 -7.15
CA ALA A 42 0.31 1.53 -6.13
C ALA A 42 1.05 0.25 -5.71
N LEU A 43 1.56 -0.52 -6.69
CA LEU A 43 2.33 -1.73 -6.45
C LEU A 43 3.67 -1.44 -5.76
N THR A 44 4.39 -0.40 -6.19
CA THR A 44 5.63 0.03 -5.52
C THR A 44 5.36 0.37 -4.07
N ARG A 45 4.31 1.15 -3.78
CA ARG A 45 3.94 1.53 -2.41
C ARG A 45 3.59 0.32 -1.55
N GLY A 46 2.76 -0.58 -2.08
CA GLY A 46 2.41 -1.83 -1.41
C GLY A 46 3.65 -2.65 -1.09
N ARG A 47 4.53 -2.86 -2.07
CA ARG A 47 5.73 -3.66 -1.90
C ARG A 47 6.72 -3.05 -0.92
N MET A 48 6.94 -1.74 -0.97
CA MET A 48 7.83 -1.05 -0.03
C MET A 48 7.31 -1.18 1.41
N MET A 49 6.00 -0.94 1.63
CA MET A 49 5.40 -1.10 2.96
C MET A 49 5.48 -2.55 3.44
N GLU A 50 5.28 -3.53 2.56
CA GLU A 50 5.46 -4.95 2.88
C GLU A 50 6.88 -5.23 3.36
N LEU A 51 7.89 -4.80 2.59
CA LEU A 51 9.32 -4.98 2.88
C LEU A 51 9.71 -4.39 4.23
N LEU A 52 9.25 -3.17 4.52
CA LEU A 52 9.57 -2.49 5.78
C LEU A 52 8.88 -3.13 7.01
N ALA A 53 7.76 -3.82 6.81
CA ALA A 53 7.03 -4.50 7.89
C ALA A 53 7.38 -6.00 8.02
N GLN A 54 8.32 -6.54 7.25
CA GLN A 54 8.61 -7.99 7.23
C GLN A 54 9.04 -8.55 8.59
N ASN A 55 9.79 -7.76 9.35
CA ASN A 55 10.31 -8.16 10.66
C ASN A 55 9.23 -8.24 11.75
N GLU A 56 8.05 -7.64 11.52
CA GLU A 56 6.88 -7.74 12.41
C GLU A 56 6.04 -9.02 12.14
N GLY A 57 6.43 -9.82 11.15
CA GLY A 57 5.80 -11.08 10.79
C GLY A 57 4.80 -10.98 9.64
N LYS A 58 4.51 -12.13 9.03
CA LYS A 58 3.71 -12.23 7.79
C LYS A 58 2.35 -11.51 7.81
N PRO A 59 1.53 -11.61 8.88
CA PRO A 59 0.24 -10.91 8.91
C PRO A 59 0.39 -9.39 8.79
N ARG A 60 1.42 -8.85 9.44
CA ARG A 60 1.68 -7.41 9.47
C ARG A 60 2.23 -6.92 8.13
N ALA A 61 3.14 -7.67 7.52
CA ALA A 61 3.65 -7.39 6.18
C ALA A 61 2.52 -7.35 5.13
N ALA A 62 1.60 -8.32 5.16
CA ALA A 62 0.46 -8.34 4.23
C ALA A 62 -0.52 -7.17 4.46
N GLN A 63 -0.72 -6.77 5.70
CA GLN A 63 -1.52 -5.59 6.04
C GLN A 63 -0.84 -4.30 5.54
N ALA A 64 0.47 -4.19 5.71
CA ALA A 64 1.26 -3.06 5.22
C ALA A 64 1.21 -2.97 3.68
N PHE A 65 1.30 -4.11 2.99
CA PHE A 65 1.09 -4.18 1.54
C PHE A 65 -0.26 -3.59 1.13
N THR A 66 -1.33 -4.00 1.82
CA THR A 66 -2.70 -3.55 1.53
C THR A 66 -2.82 -2.03 1.70
N ILE A 67 -2.29 -1.48 2.80
CA ILE A 67 -2.33 -0.03 3.04
C ILE A 67 -1.56 0.74 1.97
N GLY A 68 -0.36 0.27 1.60
CA GLY A 68 0.45 0.91 0.56
C GLY A 68 -0.24 0.89 -0.80
N LEU A 69 -0.81 -0.26 -1.18
CA LEU A 69 -1.52 -0.43 -2.46
C LEU A 69 -2.74 0.50 -2.58
N PHE A 70 -3.54 0.61 -1.52
CA PHE A 70 -4.76 1.41 -1.54
C PHE A 70 -4.54 2.91 -1.25
N SER A 71 -3.30 3.32 -0.96
CA SER A 71 -2.95 4.73 -0.71
C SER A 71 -3.03 5.64 -1.93
N THR A 72 -3.31 5.09 -3.12
CA THR A 72 -3.49 5.81 -4.38
C THR A 72 -4.90 5.64 -4.97
N LEU A 73 -5.83 5.05 -4.21
CA LEU A 73 -7.15 4.68 -4.73
C LEU A 73 -8.00 5.89 -5.16
N ASP A 74 -7.85 7.01 -4.46
CA ASP A 74 -8.45 8.30 -4.80
C ASP A 74 -8.12 8.73 -6.24
N ALA A 75 -6.85 8.60 -6.63
CA ALA A 75 -6.37 8.95 -7.97
C ALA A 75 -6.93 8.02 -9.06
N PHE A 76 -7.22 6.76 -8.74
CA PHE A 76 -7.87 5.84 -9.67
C PHE A 76 -9.34 6.15 -9.92
N LEU A 77 -10.04 6.57 -8.88
CA LEU A 77 -11.49 6.76 -8.90
C LEU A 77 -11.89 8.23 -9.10
N ASP A 78 -10.92 9.13 -9.28
CA ASP A 78 -11.10 10.57 -9.40
C ASP A 78 -12.05 11.14 -8.32
N GLN A 79 -11.89 10.67 -7.06
CA GLN A 79 -12.73 11.06 -5.93
C GLN A 79 -11.93 11.12 -4.62
N PRO A 80 -12.43 11.79 -3.55
CA PRO A 80 -11.74 11.87 -2.27
C PRO A 80 -11.41 10.49 -1.69
N MET A 81 -10.22 10.32 -1.10
CA MET A 81 -9.77 9.04 -0.53
C MET A 81 -10.77 8.40 0.46
N ALA A 82 -11.43 9.22 1.27
CA ALA A 82 -12.45 8.75 2.21
C ALA A 82 -13.65 8.08 1.49
N GLU A 83 -14.09 8.63 0.36
CA GLU A 83 -15.14 8.04 -0.47
C GLU A 83 -14.64 6.80 -1.20
N ALA A 84 -13.37 6.83 -1.64
CA ALA A 84 -12.74 5.75 -2.38
C ALA A 84 -12.64 4.45 -1.58
N ILE A 85 -12.24 4.51 -0.30
CA ILE A 85 -12.04 3.31 0.52
C ILE A 85 -13.30 2.83 1.25
N ALA A 86 -14.33 3.69 1.39
CA ALA A 86 -15.54 3.35 2.15
C ALA A 86 -16.23 2.05 1.69
N PRO A 87 -16.36 1.74 0.38
CA PRO A 87 -16.99 0.50 -0.09
C PRO A 87 -16.18 -0.77 0.20
N LEU A 88 -14.89 -0.64 0.55
CA LEU A 88 -13.99 -1.79 0.75
C LEU A 88 -14.21 -2.48 2.10
N GLY A 89 -14.84 -1.80 3.07
CA GLY A 89 -15.15 -2.37 4.39
C GLY A 89 -13.90 -2.75 5.18
N PHE A 90 -12.84 -1.94 5.10
CA PHE A 90 -11.61 -2.19 5.84
C PHE A 90 -11.80 -2.05 7.37
N PRO A 91 -11.01 -2.79 8.17
CA PRO A 91 -10.92 -2.54 9.61
C PRO A 91 -10.56 -1.07 9.90
N GLU A 92 -11.08 -0.53 10.99
CA GLU A 92 -10.87 0.86 11.41
C GLU A 92 -9.38 1.24 11.47
N GLU A 93 -8.52 0.33 11.94
CA GLU A 93 -7.07 0.56 11.96
C GLU A 93 -6.45 0.83 10.58
N ASN A 94 -6.97 0.21 9.52
CA ASN A 94 -6.51 0.44 8.15
C ASN A 94 -7.07 1.76 7.60
N VAL A 95 -8.32 2.09 7.95
CA VAL A 95 -8.94 3.36 7.58
C VAL A 95 -8.18 4.53 8.21
N GLU A 96 -7.86 4.46 9.51
CA GLU A 96 -7.05 5.46 10.22
C GLU A 96 -5.63 5.56 9.64
N ALA A 97 -5.03 4.42 9.24
CA ALA A 97 -3.73 4.42 8.60
C ALA A 97 -3.74 5.11 7.22
N ILE A 98 -4.74 4.84 6.39
CA ILE A 98 -4.84 5.40 5.02
C ILE A 98 -5.29 6.87 5.04
N LEU A 99 -6.31 7.23 5.82
CA LEU A 99 -6.90 8.59 5.79
C LEU A 99 -6.16 9.59 6.67
N HIS A 100 -5.61 9.12 7.78
CA HIS A 100 -5.11 10.00 8.85
C HIS A 100 -3.65 9.74 9.19
N HIS A 101 -3.00 8.77 8.54
CA HIS A 101 -1.62 8.37 8.79
C HIS A 101 -1.37 8.01 10.27
N ARG A 102 -2.38 7.43 10.93
CA ARG A 102 -2.32 7.06 12.35
C ARG A 102 -1.99 5.60 12.56
N GLY A 103 -1.48 5.31 13.76
CA GLY A 103 -1.00 3.98 14.12
C GLY A 103 0.33 3.64 13.41
N PRO A 104 0.88 2.43 13.65
CA PRO A 104 2.23 2.13 13.16
C PRO A 104 2.31 2.05 11.63
N LEU A 105 1.30 1.50 10.95
CA LEU A 105 1.29 1.44 9.48
C LEU A 105 0.91 2.79 8.84
N GLY A 106 0.13 3.64 9.51
CA GLY A 106 -0.12 5.00 9.04
C GLY A 106 1.13 5.86 9.09
N ARG A 107 1.94 5.75 10.16
CA ARG A 107 3.25 6.41 10.23
C ARG A 107 4.23 5.88 9.19
N LEU A 108 4.23 4.58 8.96
CA LEU A 108 5.03 3.98 7.88
C LEU A 108 4.61 4.53 6.50
N LEU A 109 3.30 4.66 6.25
CA LEU A 109 2.77 5.29 5.03
C LEU A 109 3.20 6.76 4.94
N ALA A 110 3.16 7.53 6.03
CA ALA A 110 3.61 8.92 6.04
C ALA A 110 5.10 9.05 5.65
N ILE A 111 5.97 8.18 6.18
CA ILE A 111 7.39 8.13 5.81
C ILE A 111 7.54 7.84 4.33
N LEU A 112 6.83 6.84 3.82
CA LEU A 112 6.85 6.49 2.40
C LEU A 112 6.46 7.69 1.53
N LEU A 113 5.35 8.36 1.86
CA LEU A 113 4.86 9.51 1.09
C LEU A 113 5.83 10.70 1.17
N ALA A 114 6.51 10.90 2.29
CA ALA A 114 7.57 11.90 2.42
C ALA A 114 8.81 11.53 1.59
N TYR A 115 9.19 10.25 1.58
CA TYR A 115 10.31 9.72 0.80
C TYR A 115 10.10 9.94 -0.70
N GLU A 116 8.91 9.64 -1.23
CA GLU A 116 8.54 9.89 -2.63
C GLU A 116 8.59 11.38 -3.00
N ARG A 117 8.28 12.27 -2.05
CA ARG A 117 8.35 13.73 -2.24
C ARG A 117 9.75 14.31 -2.02
N ALA A 118 10.75 13.47 -1.71
CA ALA A 118 12.08 13.90 -1.28
C ALA A 118 12.07 14.88 -0.10
N ASP A 119 11.07 14.77 0.78
CA ASP A 119 10.96 15.56 2.02
C ASP A 119 11.79 14.90 3.13
N TRP A 120 13.11 14.99 3.00
CA TRP A 120 14.08 14.39 3.93
C TRP A 120 13.89 14.82 5.39
N PRO A 121 13.56 16.10 5.70
CA PRO A 121 13.22 16.51 7.06
C PRO A 121 12.04 15.73 7.65
N ALA A 122 10.96 15.53 6.87
CA ALA A 122 9.81 14.75 7.33
C ALA A 122 10.14 13.25 7.47
N VAL A 123 10.92 12.69 6.55
CA VAL A 123 11.42 11.31 6.65
C VAL A 123 12.22 11.12 7.94
N ALA A 124 13.18 12.00 8.22
CA ALA A 124 14.05 11.91 9.39
C ALA A 124 13.27 12.01 10.71
N ALA A 125 12.26 12.89 10.77
CA ALA A 125 11.44 13.09 11.96
C ALA A 125 10.67 11.82 12.35
N GLU A 126 10.09 11.12 11.38
CA GLU A 126 9.24 9.96 11.62
C GLU A 126 10.04 8.64 11.65
N ALA A 127 11.08 8.49 10.83
CA ALA A 127 11.89 7.27 10.75
C ALA A 127 12.58 6.93 12.09
N CYS A 128 12.98 7.95 12.86
CA CYS A 128 13.53 7.77 14.20
C CYS A 128 12.55 7.06 15.14
N SER A 129 11.25 7.36 15.03
CA SER A 129 10.21 6.78 15.89
C SER A 129 9.91 5.30 15.59
N LEU A 130 10.28 4.82 14.40
CA LEU A 130 10.11 3.44 13.95
C LEU A 130 11.43 2.67 13.88
N SER A 131 12.55 3.26 14.33
CA SER A 131 13.89 2.68 14.26
C SER A 131 14.27 2.23 12.83
N LEU A 132 13.80 2.97 11.82
CA LEU A 132 14.13 2.71 10.42
C LEU A 132 15.41 3.45 10.03
N SER A 133 16.36 2.73 9.45
CA SER A 133 17.56 3.35 8.87
C SER A 133 17.27 3.88 7.46
N GLU A 134 18.02 4.90 7.06
CA GLU A 134 17.98 5.42 5.68
C GLU A 134 18.33 4.33 4.65
N GLU A 135 19.26 3.44 4.99
CA GLU A 135 19.63 2.29 4.16
C GLU A 135 18.45 1.32 3.99
N ALA A 136 17.69 1.04 5.06
CA ALA A 136 16.51 0.19 4.98
C ALA A 136 15.42 0.80 4.10
N LEU A 137 15.17 2.11 4.23
CA LEU A 137 14.21 2.83 3.38
C LEU A 137 14.62 2.79 1.91
N THR A 138 15.89 3.10 1.63
CA THR A 138 16.43 3.12 0.26
C THR A 138 16.39 1.73 -0.37
N SER A 139 16.86 0.70 0.35
CA SER A 139 16.84 -0.68 -0.13
C SER A 139 15.42 -1.17 -0.39
N ALA A 140 14.48 -0.87 0.52
CA ALA A 140 13.09 -1.26 0.35
C ALA A 140 12.44 -0.55 -0.86
N TYR A 141 12.72 0.73 -1.08
CA TYR A 141 12.19 1.48 -2.21
C TYR A 141 12.71 0.95 -3.54
N VAL A 142 14.04 0.76 -3.67
CA VAL A 142 14.66 0.23 -4.90
C VAL A 142 14.12 -1.17 -5.22
N ALA A 143 14.09 -2.06 -4.23
CA ALA A 143 13.56 -3.41 -4.40
C ALA A 143 12.06 -3.40 -4.77
N ALA A 144 11.28 -2.43 -4.26
CA ALA A 144 9.87 -2.29 -4.59
C ALA A 144 9.65 -1.82 -6.03
N VAL A 145 10.45 -0.85 -6.51
CA VAL A 145 10.41 -0.37 -7.89
C VAL A 145 10.75 -1.51 -8.85
N GLU A 146 11.89 -2.17 -8.66
CA GLU A 146 12.34 -3.30 -9.49
C GLU A 146 11.29 -4.42 -9.53
N TRP A 147 10.72 -4.75 -8.37
CA TRP A 147 9.66 -5.76 -8.27
C TRP A 147 8.41 -5.33 -9.04
N SER A 148 7.98 -4.07 -8.94
CA SER A 148 6.80 -3.57 -9.64
C SER A 148 7.00 -3.56 -11.16
N GLU A 149 8.19 -3.19 -11.66
CA GLU A 149 8.54 -3.27 -13.08
C GLU A 149 8.45 -4.70 -13.61
N THR A 150 9.06 -5.64 -12.89
CA THR A 150 9.08 -7.06 -13.30
C THR A 150 7.70 -7.68 -13.25
N THR A 151 6.90 -7.30 -12.25
CA THR A 151 5.51 -7.78 -12.10
C THR A 151 4.65 -7.25 -13.24
N PHE A 152 4.87 -6.03 -13.71
CA PHE A 152 4.18 -5.46 -14.86
C PHE A 152 4.62 -6.05 -16.21
N GLY A 153 5.92 -6.17 -16.44
CA GLY A 153 6.46 -6.71 -17.69
C GLY A 153 6.11 -8.18 -17.95
N ALA A 154 5.60 -8.89 -16.94
CA ALA A 154 5.04 -10.24 -17.10
C ALA A 154 3.59 -10.25 -17.62
N TRP A 155 2.94 -9.09 -17.73
CA TRP A 155 1.53 -8.93 -18.19
C TRP A 155 1.44 -8.39 -19.63
N GLU A 156 2.58 -7.98 -20.21
CA GLU A 156 2.75 -7.70 -21.65
C GLU A 156 3.21 -8.95 -22.41
#